data_AF-A0A7K1IQB3-F1
#
_entry.id   AF-A0A7K1IQB3-F1
#
_cell.length_a   1.000
_cell.length_b   1.000
_cell.length_c   1.000
_cell.angle_alpha   90.00
_cell.angle_beta   90.00
_cell.angle_gamma   90.00
#
_symmetry.space_group_name_H-M   'P 1'
#
loop_
_entity.id
_entity.type
_entity.pdbx_description
1 polymer ?
#
loop_
_entity_poly.entity_id
_entity_poly.type
_entity_poly.pdbx_seq_one_letter_code
_entity_poly.pdbx_strand_id
1 'polypeptide(L)'
;MIESADAAADAAFAARSTKNSNELVRAAMRAQDIAADKITNFAGSLRFVYLHGVWFFIWIAINTGIVFGGLAFDTYPFGLLTMIVSLEAIFLSTFVMVSQNRQARRESIRGELDFETNIRAEVWALHIGAALKIDPDHVEHAVQTALDSAREAQERGTATY
;
A
#
# COMPACT_ATOMS: atom_id res chain seq x y z
N MET A 1 47.13 18.82 27.85
CA MET A 1 45.99 18.39 28.68
C MET A 1 44.72 19.23 28.45
N ILE A 2 44.81 20.47 27.94
CA ILE A 2 43.64 21.34 27.65
C ILE A 2 43.02 21.03 26.28
N GLU A 3 43.84 20.68 25.28
CA GLU A 3 43.41 20.40 23.89
C GLU A 3 42.54 19.13 23.73
N SER A 4 42.69 18.14 24.62
CA SER A 4 41.90 16.91 24.58
C SER A 4 40.48 17.07 25.14
N ALA A 5 40.26 18.05 26.02
CA ALA A 5 38.95 18.31 26.61
C ALA A 5 38.03 19.08 25.64
N ASP A 6 38.60 19.99 24.87
CA ASP A 6 37.89 20.81 23.87
C ASP A 6 37.44 19.97 22.66
N ALA A 7 38.34 19.11 22.14
CA ALA A 7 38.03 18.18 21.06
C ALA A 7 36.90 17.19 21.43
N ALA A 8 36.83 16.77 22.69
CA ALA A 8 35.76 15.90 23.19
C ALA A 8 34.42 16.63 23.32
N ALA A 9 34.44 17.91 23.72
CA ALA A 9 33.26 18.76 23.81
C ALA A 9 32.68 19.06 22.41
N ASP A 10 33.54 19.38 21.44
CA ASP A 10 33.17 19.61 20.05
C ASP A 10 32.60 18.34 19.38
N ALA A 11 33.22 17.19 19.61
CA ALA A 11 32.71 15.91 19.12
C ALA A 11 31.33 15.56 19.72
N ALA A 12 31.14 15.83 21.02
CA ALA A 12 29.86 15.62 21.70
C ALA A 12 28.77 16.59 21.18
N PHE A 13 29.12 17.85 20.90
CA PHE A 13 28.21 18.83 20.31
C PHE A 13 27.82 18.45 18.88
N ALA A 14 28.78 18.05 18.05
CA ALA A 14 28.55 17.60 16.68
C ALA A 14 27.66 16.34 16.63
N ALA A 15 27.92 15.36 17.51
CA ALA A 15 27.12 14.13 17.63
C ALA A 15 25.69 14.41 18.13
N ARG A 16 25.51 15.37 19.05
CA ARG A 16 24.19 15.78 19.54
C ARG A 16 23.38 16.54 18.48
N SER A 17 24.04 17.39 17.69
CA SER A 17 23.42 18.14 16.58
C SER A 17 22.95 17.21 15.45
N THR A 18 23.78 16.22 15.07
CA THR A 18 23.41 15.23 14.05
C THR A 18 22.30 14.30 14.52
N LYS A 19 22.31 13.86 15.79
CA LYS A 19 21.25 13.01 16.34
C LYS A 19 19.90 13.75 16.38
N ASN A 20 19.89 15.01 16.81
CA ASN A 20 18.67 15.83 16.82
C ASN A 20 18.12 16.05 15.40
N SER A 21 18.99 16.37 14.43
CA SER A 21 18.60 16.54 13.03
C SER A 21 17.97 15.26 12.44
N ASN A 22 18.56 14.10 12.72
CA ASN A 22 18.04 12.81 12.27
C ASN A 22 16.69 12.46 12.91
N GLU A 23 16.45 12.84 14.17
CA GLU A 23 15.18 12.64 14.86
C GLU A 23 14.08 13.52 14.26
N LEU A 24 14.38 14.79 13.93
CA LEU A 24 13.44 15.70 13.25
C LEU A 24 13.09 15.19 11.85
N VAL A 25 14.08 14.74 11.08
CA VAL A 25 13.86 14.17 9.73
C VAL A 25 13.02 12.89 9.82
N ARG A 26 13.30 11.99 10.77
CA ARG A 26 12.49 10.78 11.00
C ARG A 26 11.07 11.09 11.44
N ALA A 27 10.89 12.09 12.29
CA ALA A 27 9.56 12.54 12.72
C ALA A 27 8.76 13.14 11.55
N ALA A 28 9.39 13.96 10.71
CA ALA A 28 8.78 14.52 9.51
C ALA A 28 8.39 13.42 8.51
N MET A 29 9.29 12.46 8.24
CA MET A 29 8.98 11.30 7.37
C MET A 29 7.81 10.48 7.92
N ARG A 30 7.79 10.20 9.23
CA ARG A 30 6.65 9.50 9.86
C ARG A 30 5.33 10.26 9.72
N ALA A 31 5.34 11.59 9.88
CA ALA A 31 4.14 12.39 9.71
C ALA A 31 3.63 12.35 8.26
N GLN A 32 4.53 12.45 7.29
CA GLN A 32 4.22 12.31 5.87
C GLN A 32 3.66 10.91 5.54
N ASP A 33 4.27 9.86 6.09
CA ASP A 33 3.81 8.48 5.91
C ASP A 33 2.38 8.29 6.44
N ILE A 34 2.08 8.82 7.63
CA ILE A 34 0.75 8.78 8.25
C ILE A 34 -0.27 9.55 7.42
N ALA A 35 0.10 10.73 6.91
CA ALA A 35 -0.77 11.52 6.05
C ALA A 35 -1.07 10.79 4.73
N ALA A 36 -0.05 10.24 4.08
CA ALA A 36 -0.17 9.46 2.85
C ALA A 36 -1.03 8.19 3.05
N ASP A 37 -0.89 7.50 4.19
CA ASP A 37 -1.72 6.34 4.55
C ASP A 37 -3.20 6.73 4.68
N LYS A 38 -3.50 7.84 5.35
CA LYS A 38 -4.87 8.33 5.49
C LYS A 38 -5.48 8.73 4.14
N ILE A 39 -4.72 9.44 3.31
CA ILE A 39 -5.17 9.86 1.98
C ILE A 39 -5.41 8.64 1.10
N THR A 40 -4.52 7.65 1.12
CA THR A 40 -4.72 6.39 0.36
C THR A 40 -6.00 5.70 0.77
N ASN A 41 -6.19 5.49 2.07
CA ASN A 41 -7.36 4.77 2.58
C ASN A 41 -8.66 5.52 2.27
N PHE A 42 -8.61 6.85 2.22
CA PHE A 42 -9.74 7.68 1.84
C PHE A 42 -10.00 7.64 0.33
N ALA A 43 -8.97 7.83 -0.50
CA ALA A 43 -9.06 7.81 -1.97
C ALA A 43 -9.51 6.44 -2.51
N GLY A 44 -9.10 5.35 -1.86
CA GLY A 44 -9.55 3.99 -2.20
C GLY A 44 -10.93 3.61 -1.67
N SER A 45 -11.64 4.51 -0.98
CA SER A 45 -12.94 4.22 -0.37
C SER A 45 -14.11 4.61 -1.28
N LEU A 46 -15.17 3.79 -1.30
CA LEU A 46 -16.45 4.16 -1.93
C LEU A 46 -17.05 5.46 -1.37
N ARG A 47 -16.73 5.82 -0.11
CA ARG A 47 -17.19 7.07 0.52
C ARG A 47 -16.71 8.31 -0.23
N PHE A 48 -15.50 8.27 -0.79
CA PHE A 48 -14.93 9.37 -1.59
C PHE A 48 -15.76 9.64 -2.84
N VAL A 49 -16.18 8.56 -3.53
CA VAL A 49 -17.01 8.63 -4.74
C VAL A 49 -18.37 9.25 -4.44
N TYR A 50 -19.04 8.83 -3.36
CA TYR A 50 -20.31 9.43 -2.96
C TYR A 50 -20.18 10.91 -2.59
N LEU A 51 -19.12 11.29 -1.86
CA LEU A 51 -18.85 12.68 -1.50
C LEU A 51 -18.70 13.56 -2.75
N HIS A 52 -17.89 13.12 -3.72
CA HIS A 52 -17.70 13.84 -4.99
C HIS A 52 -18.97 13.92 -5.80
N GLY A 53 -19.74 12.82 -5.89
CA GLY A 53 -21.02 12.81 -6.60
C GLY A 53 -22.01 13.82 -6.02
N VAL A 54 -22.14 13.90 -4.69
CA VAL A 54 -22.99 14.89 -4.02
C VAL A 54 -22.47 16.30 -4.22
N TRP A 55 -21.16 16.52 -4.10
CA TRP A 55 -20.55 17.83 -4.32
C TRP A 55 -20.76 18.35 -5.75
N PHE A 56 -20.55 17.51 -6.77
CA PHE A 56 -20.83 17.85 -8.16
C PHE A 56 -22.30 18.15 -8.40
N PHE A 57 -23.19 17.33 -7.84
CA PHE A 57 -24.63 17.56 -7.95
C PHE A 57 -25.04 18.91 -7.36
N ILE A 58 -24.52 19.25 -6.17
CA ILE A 58 -24.76 20.55 -5.52
C ILE A 58 -24.21 21.70 -6.38
N TRP A 59 -23.00 21.57 -6.91
CA TRP A 59 -22.40 22.62 -7.76
C TRP A 59 -23.23 22.88 -9.01
N ILE A 60 -23.65 21.83 -9.70
CA ILE A 60 -24.48 21.93 -10.91
C ILE A 60 -25.84 22.55 -10.56
N ALA A 61 -26.48 22.12 -9.46
CA ALA A 61 -27.77 22.66 -9.04
C ALA A 61 -27.70 24.17 -8.73
N ILE A 62 -26.62 24.63 -8.08
CA ILE A 62 -26.40 26.05 -7.80
C ILE A 62 -26.20 26.83 -9.10
N ASN A 63 -25.30 26.38 -9.98
CA ASN A 63 -24.94 27.11 -11.21
C ASN A 63 -26.02 27.07 -12.31
N THR A 64 -26.91 26.07 -12.29
CA THR A 64 -28.07 26.00 -13.20
C THR A 64 -29.21 26.94 -12.75
N GLY A 65 -29.03 27.67 -11.65
CA GLY A 65 -30.00 28.67 -11.17
C GLY A 65 -31.19 28.08 -10.39
N ILE A 66 -31.12 26.78 -10.03
CA ILE A 66 -32.18 26.10 -9.26
C ILE A 66 -32.24 26.64 -7.81
N VAL A 67 -31.13 27.19 -7.29
CA VAL A 67 -30.99 27.56 -5.87
C VAL A 67 -30.86 29.08 -5.64
N PHE A 68 -30.21 29.86 -6.53
CA PHE A 68 -29.87 31.28 -6.28
C PHE A 68 -30.15 32.24 -7.46
N GLY A 69 -31.36 32.18 -8.04
CA GLY A 69 -31.98 33.33 -8.73
C GLY A 69 -31.16 34.07 -9.80
N GLY A 70 -30.25 33.40 -10.52
CA GLY A 70 -29.56 33.97 -11.69
C GLY A 70 -28.08 34.35 -11.52
N LEU A 71 -27.43 34.12 -10.38
CA LEU A 71 -25.96 34.21 -10.30
C LEU A 71 -25.31 32.93 -10.85
N ALA A 72 -25.09 32.90 -12.17
CA ALA A 72 -24.30 31.86 -12.83
C ALA A 72 -22.80 32.19 -12.69
N PHE A 73 -22.16 31.63 -11.65
CA PHE A 73 -20.73 31.81 -11.43
C PHE A 73 -19.88 30.99 -12.41
N ASP A 74 -20.37 29.80 -12.79
CA ASP A 74 -19.74 28.87 -13.73
C ASP A 74 -20.80 28.38 -14.73
N THR A 75 -21.02 29.15 -15.80
CA THR A 75 -21.99 28.80 -16.85
C THR A 75 -21.56 27.54 -17.59
N TYR A 76 -22.52 26.71 -18.01
CA TYR A 76 -22.27 25.57 -18.88
C TYR A 76 -21.37 26.00 -20.06
N PRO A 77 -20.18 25.41 -20.25
CA PRO A 77 -19.78 24.03 -19.89
C PRO A 77 -19.01 23.81 -18.55
N PHE A 78 -19.17 24.65 -17.53
CA PHE A 78 -18.53 24.50 -16.20
C PHE A 78 -16.99 24.47 -16.23
N GLY A 79 -16.38 25.55 -16.75
CA GLY A 79 -14.93 25.64 -16.92
C GLY A 79 -14.16 25.64 -15.59
N LEU A 80 -14.68 26.31 -14.56
CA LEU A 80 -14.01 26.40 -13.26
C LEU A 80 -14.03 25.06 -12.52
N LEU A 81 -15.18 24.38 -12.50
CA LEU A 81 -15.29 23.03 -11.94
C LEU A 81 -14.29 22.09 -12.61
N THR A 82 -14.25 22.09 -13.95
CA THR A 82 -13.36 21.21 -14.70
C THR A 82 -11.89 21.46 -14.39
N MET A 83 -11.48 22.73 -14.24
CA MET A 83 -10.12 23.10 -13.88
C MET A 83 -9.74 22.60 -12.48
N ILE A 84 -10.61 22.83 -11.49
CA ILE A 84 -10.38 22.41 -10.10
C ILE A 84 -10.29 20.88 -10.00
N VAL A 85 -11.23 20.16 -10.62
CA VAL A 85 -11.27 18.70 -10.62
C VAL A 85 -10.04 18.11 -11.31
N SER A 86 -9.57 18.72 -12.40
CA SER A 86 -8.36 18.25 -13.09
C SER A 86 -7.13 18.37 -12.21
N LEU A 87 -6.98 19.48 -11.49
CA LEU A 87 -5.89 19.67 -10.53
C LEU A 87 -5.99 18.67 -9.38
N GLU A 88 -7.18 18.49 -8.81
CA GLU A 88 -7.44 17.52 -7.74
C GLU A 88 -7.11 16.08 -8.18
N ALA A 89 -7.48 15.69 -9.40
CA ALA A 89 -7.20 14.37 -9.95
C ALA A 89 -5.69 14.11 -10.11
N ILE A 90 -4.88 15.12 -10.46
CA ILE A 90 -3.42 14.99 -10.52
C ILE A 90 -2.83 14.68 -9.14
N PHE A 91 -3.27 15.41 -8.11
CA PHE A 91 -2.84 15.15 -6.73
C PHE A 91 -3.28 13.76 -6.27
N LEU A 92 -4.53 13.39 -6.52
CA LEU A 92 -5.07 12.08 -6.16
C LEU A 92 -4.26 10.95 -6.81
N SER A 93 -4.01 11.05 -8.12
CA SER A 93 -3.21 10.07 -8.87
C SER A 93 -1.80 9.93 -8.31
N THR A 94 -1.17 11.04 -7.94
CA THR A 94 0.17 11.02 -7.33
C THR A 94 0.17 10.36 -5.96
N PHE A 95 -0.83 10.65 -5.11
CA PHE A 95 -0.97 9.98 -3.81
C PHE A 95 -1.24 8.49 -3.96
N VAL A 96 -2.10 8.09 -4.90
CA VAL A 96 -2.34 6.69 -5.23
C VAL A 96 -1.04 6.01 -5.68
N MET A 97 -0.27 6.64 -6.57
CA MET A 97 1.00 6.09 -7.07
C MET A 97 2.03 5.91 -5.95
N VAL A 98 2.20 6.90 -5.07
CA VAL A 98 3.10 6.79 -3.91
C VAL A 98 2.69 5.62 -3.02
N SER A 99 1.39 5.45 -2.80
CA SER A 99 0.89 4.35 -1.99
C SER A 99 1.07 2.98 -2.63
N GLN A 100 0.80 2.88 -3.94
CA GLN A 100 1.03 1.67 -4.72
C GLN A 100 2.50 1.28 -4.70
N ASN A 101 3.42 2.21 -4.91
CA ASN A 101 4.87 1.94 -4.84
C ASN A 101 5.28 1.39 -3.47
N ARG A 102 4.70 1.92 -2.40
CA ARG A 102 4.94 1.43 -1.03
C ARG A 102 4.32 0.05 -0.77
N GLN A 103 3.13 -0.23 -1.30
CA GLN A 103 2.50 -1.56 -1.22
C GLN A 103 3.33 -2.59 -1.99
N ALA A 104 3.76 -2.26 -3.21
CA ALA A 104 4.62 -3.12 -4.03
C ALA A 104 5.95 -3.45 -3.33
N ARG A 105 6.59 -2.48 -2.66
CA ARG A 105 7.79 -2.74 -1.85
C ARG A 105 7.51 -3.70 -0.68
N ARG A 106 6.38 -3.57 0.00
CA ARG A 106 6.00 -4.48 1.11
C ARG A 106 5.70 -5.88 0.58
N GLU A 107 5.05 -5.98 -0.57
CA GLU A 107 4.74 -7.24 -1.23
C GLU A 107 6.01 -7.96 -1.70
N SER A 108 6.98 -7.24 -2.26
CA SER A 108 8.29 -7.80 -2.61
C SER A 108 9.02 -8.38 -1.39
N ILE A 109 9.05 -7.65 -0.26
CA ILE A 109 9.68 -8.16 0.98
C ILE A 109 8.94 -9.39 1.50
N ARG A 110 7.59 -9.38 1.48
CA ARG A 110 6.80 -10.55 1.88
C ARG A 110 7.10 -11.75 1.00
N GLY A 111 7.18 -11.56 -0.32
CA GLY A 111 7.52 -12.63 -1.26
C GLY A 111 8.89 -13.25 -0.97
N GLU A 112 9.89 -12.43 -0.61
CA GLU A 112 11.21 -12.94 -0.23
C GLU A 112 11.18 -13.74 1.09
N LEU A 113 10.43 -13.27 2.09
CA LEU A 113 10.26 -13.99 3.36
C LEU A 113 9.48 -15.30 3.20
N ASP A 114 8.44 -15.30 2.37
CA ASP A 114 7.64 -16.48 2.08
C ASP A 114 8.49 -17.53 1.32
N PHE A 115 9.33 -17.07 0.39
CA PHE A 115 10.30 -17.93 -0.30
C PHE A 115 11.30 -18.55 0.68
N GLU A 116 11.92 -17.75 1.55
CA GLU A 116 12.85 -18.26 2.57
C GLU A 116 12.18 -19.28 3.50
N THR A 117 10.95 -18.99 3.92
CA THR A 117 10.16 -19.89 4.78
C THR A 117 9.85 -21.20 4.07
N ASN A 118 9.48 -21.15 2.79
CA ASN A 118 9.20 -22.33 1.98
C ASN A 118 10.45 -23.22 1.84
N ILE A 119 11.60 -22.64 1.48
CA ILE A 119 12.86 -23.38 1.38
C ILE A 119 13.24 -23.99 2.73
N ARG A 120 13.08 -23.24 3.82
CA ARG A 120 13.32 -23.76 5.16
C ARG A 120 12.43 -24.96 5.45
N ALA A 121 11.12 -24.87 5.19
CA ALA A 121 10.18 -25.96 5.39
C ALA A 121 10.54 -27.20 4.56
N GLU A 122 10.92 -27.02 3.29
CA GLU A 122 11.40 -28.08 2.40
C GLU A 122 12.63 -28.79 2.96
N VAL A 123 13.64 -28.02 3.39
CA VAL A 123 14.85 -28.57 4.02
C VAL A 123 14.51 -29.38 5.28
N TRP A 124 13.63 -28.87 6.14
CA TRP A 124 13.16 -29.60 7.33
C TRP A 124 12.45 -30.90 6.95
N ALA A 125 11.56 -30.87 5.95
CA ALA A 125 10.84 -32.05 5.47
C ALA A 125 11.79 -33.12 4.93
N LEU A 126 12.81 -32.72 4.14
CA LEU A 126 13.84 -33.62 3.64
C LEU A 126 14.63 -34.27 4.79
N HIS A 127 15.02 -33.51 5.81
CA HIS A 127 15.75 -34.06 6.96
C HIS A 127 14.90 -35.04 7.77
N ILE A 128 13.63 -34.71 8.01
CA ILE A 128 12.68 -35.59 8.72
C ILE A 128 12.42 -36.87 7.90
N GLY A 129 12.18 -36.72 6.59
CA GLY A 129 12.00 -37.84 5.66
C GLY A 129 13.20 -38.78 5.66
N ALA A 130 14.42 -38.23 5.60
CA ALA A 130 15.66 -39.00 5.67
C ALA A 130 15.81 -39.71 7.03
N ALA A 131 15.50 -39.04 8.15
CA ALA A 131 15.56 -39.64 9.49
C ALA A 131 14.57 -40.79 9.67
N LEU A 132 13.39 -40.71 9.03
CA LEU A 132 12.35 -41.74 9.04
C LEU A 132 12.51 -42.78 7.92
N LYS A 133 13.49 -42.62 7.03
CA LYS A 133 13.68 -43.44 5.81
C LYS A 133 12.42 -43.50 4.94
N ILE A 134 11.71 -42.38 4.84
CA ILE A 134 10.56 -42.24 3.93
C ILE A 134 11.08 -42.18 2.50
N ASP A 135 10.47 -42.97 1.62
CA ASP A 135 10.75 -42.96 0.19
C ASP A 135 10.16 -41.70 -0.49
N PRO A 136 10.97 -40.82 -1.09
CA PRO A 136 10.49 -39.62 -1.77
C PRO A 136 9.51 -39.92 -2.91
N ASP A 137 9.74 -41.01 -3.65
CA ASP A 137 8.91 -41.36 -4.81
C ASP A 137 7.49 -41.72 -4.36
N HIS A 138 7.36 -42.36 -3.19
CA HIS A 138 6.07 -42.68 -2.59
C HIS A 138 5.29 -41.42 -2.20
N VAL A 139 5.96 -40.42 -1.62
CA VAL A 139 5.34 -39.14 -1.25
C VAL A 139 4.86 -38.39 -2.48
N GLU A 140 5.67 -38.34 -3.54
CA GLU A 140 5.31 -37.67 -4.79
C GLU A 140 4.10 -38.33 -5.44
N HIS A 141 4.07 -39.66 -5.50
CA HIS A 141 2.91 -40.40 -6.00
C HIS A 141 1.63 -40.14 -5.18
N ALA A 142 1.74 -40.08 -3.85
CA ALA A 142 0.62 -39.77 -2.97
C ALA A 142 0.10 -38.34 -3.20
N VAL A 143 1.00 -37.37 -3.35
CA VAL A 143 0.66 -35.96 -3.66
C VAL A 143 -0.04 -35.87 -5.01
N GLN A 144 0.52 -36.51 -6.05
CA GLN A 144 -0.06 -36.48 -7.39
C GLN A 144 -1.47 -37.08 -7.40
N THR A 145 -1.65 -38.23 -6.73
CA THR A 145 -2.97 -38.87 -6.59
C THR A 145 -3.97 -37.96 -5.87
N ALA A 146 -3.54 -37.28 -4.80
CA ALA A 146 -4.39 -36.35 -4.08
C ALA A 146 -4.78 -35.14 -4.94
N LEU A 147 -3.83 -34.57 -5.70
CA LEU A 147 -4.08 -33.45 -6.61
C LEU A 147 -5.06 -33.82 -7.73
N ASP A 148 -4.88 -35.00 -8.33
CA ASP A 148 -5.77 -35.47 -9.40
C ASP A 148 -7.19 -35.69 -8.85
N SER A 149 -7.33 -36.28 -7.66
CA SER A 149 -8.63 -36.44 -7.00
C SER A 149 -9.31 -35.10 -6.65
N ALA A 150 -8.53 -34.09 -6.25
CA ALA A 150 -9.04 -32.76 -5.93
C ALA A 150 -9.50 -32.01 -7.19
N ARG A 151 -8.74 -32.11 -8.30
CA ARG A 151 -9.12 -31.56 -9.60
C ARG A 151 -10.43 -32.16 -10.11
N GLU A 152 -10.56 -33.48 -10.08
CA GLU A 152 -11.79 -34.18 -10.48
C GLU A 152 -13.00 -33.80 -9.61
N ALA A 153 -12.80 -33.54 -8.32
CA ALA A 153 -13.87 -33.05 -7.45
C ALA A 153 -14.30 -31.62 -7.81
N GLN A 154 -13.34 -30.77 -8.16
CA GLN A 154 -13.60 -29.38 -8.57
C GLN A 154 -14.34 -29.31 -9.92
N GLU A 155 -13.96 -30.15 -10.89
CA GLU A 155 -14.62 -30.25 -12.19
C GLU A 155 -16.08 -30.75 -12.08
N ARG A 156 -16.35 -31.69 -11.16
CA ARG A 156 -17.72 -32.15 -10.88
C ARG A 156 -18.57 -31.09 -10.19
N GLY A 157 -17.98 -30.28 -9.31
CA GLY A 157 -18.66 -29.20 -8.60
C GLY A 157 -19.06 -28.03 -9.52
N THR A 158 -18.26 -27.72 -10.54
CA THR A 158 -18.57 -26.67 -11.52
C THR A 158 -19.56 -27.11 -12.60
N ALA A 159 -19.68 -28.42 -12.88
CA ALA A 159 -20.64 -28.96 -13.85
C ALA A 159 -22.09 -29.08 -13.33
N THR A 160 -22.33 -28.79 -12.05
CA THR A 160 -23.64 -28.96 -11.39
C THR A 160 -24.43 -27.64 -11.24
N TYR A 161 -24.00 -26.55 -11.89
CA TYR A 161 -24.69 -25.25 -11.88
C TYR A 161 -24.97 -24.72 -13.28
#